data_AF-A0AAV7SMV8-F1
#
_entry.id   AF-A0AAV7SMV8-F1
#
_cell.length_a   1.000
_cell.length_b   1.000
_cell.length_c   1.000
_cell.angle_alpha   90.00
_cell.angle_beta   90.00
_cell.angle_gamma   90.00
#
_symmetry.space_group_name_H-M   'P 1'
#
loop_
_entity.id
_entity.type
_entity.pdbx_description
1 polymer ?
#
loop_
_entity_poly.entity_id
_entity_poly.type
_entity_poly.pdbx_seq_one_letter_code
_entity_poly.pdbx_strand_id
1 'polypeptide(L)' 'TERLNQTLKKYLRCYAKDAQESWVSLLWLAELSYNNAWHSSIRESPFRANTG' A
#
# COMPACT_ATOMS: atom_id res chain seq x y z
N THR A 1 -11.48 9.20 3.84
CA THR A 1 -10.42 9.15 2.80
C THR A 1 -9.17 9.94 3.18
N GLU A 2 -9.29 11.05 3.93
CA GLU A 2 -8.16 11.86 4.45
C GLU A 2 -7.13 11.07 5.29
N ARG A 3 -7.61 10.25 6.24
CA ARG A 3 -6.77 9.52 7.20
C ARG A 3 -5.85 8.50 6.54
N LEU A 4 -6.34 7.85 5.49
CA LEU A 4 -5.59 6.83 4.74
C LEU A 4 -4.48 7.48 3.91
N ASN A 5 -4.77 8.63 3.29
CA ASN A 5 -3.78 9.42 2.55
C ASN A 5 -2.64 9.94 3.46
N GLN A 6 -2.94 10.30 4.70
CA GLN A 6 -1.91 10.73 5.65
C GLN A 6 -1.00 9.58 6.07
N THR A 7 -1.57 8.40 6.29
CA THR A 7 -0.80 7.19 6.63
C THR A 7 0.10 6.77 5.46
N LEU A 8 -0.43 6.78 4.22
CA LEU A 8 0.36 6.47 3.03
C LEU A 8 1.54 7.45 2.85
N LYS A 9 1.30 8.75 3.02
CA LYS A 9 2.35 9.78 2.94
C LYS A 9 3.44 9.60 3.99
N LYS A 10 3.09 9.15 5.20
CA LYS A 10 4.06 8.83 6.26
C LYS A 10 4.91 7.63 5.89
N TYR A 11 4.30 6.54 5.42
CA TYR A 11 5.05 5.37 4.96
C TYR A 11 5.98 5.72 3.81
N LEU A 12 5.48 6.42 2.78
CA LEU A 12 6.29 6.86 1.64
C LEU A 12 7.45 7.75 2.07
N ARG A 13 7.28 8.66 3.03
CA ARG A 13 8.39 9.48 3.54
C ARG A 13 9.44 8.68 4.31
N CYS A 14 9.04 7.69 5.10
CA CYS A 14 9.97 6.84 5.84
C CYS A 14 10.76 5.95 4.88
N TYR A 15 10.10 5.33 3.90
CA TYR A 15 10.78 4.45 2.93
C TYR A 15 11.59 5.24 1.90
N ALA A 16 11.08 6.34 1.36
CA ALA A 16 11.79 7.11 0.32
C ALA A 16 12.99 7.90 0.84
N LYS A 17 13.10 8.17 2.15
CA LYS A 17 14.24 8.92 2.72
C LYS A 17 15.54 8.10 2.70
N ASP A 18 15.45 6.79 2.97
CA ASP A 18 16.62 5.89 2.96
C ASP A 18 16.81 5.16 1.62
N ALA A 19 15.78 5.14 0.76
CA ALA A 19 15.74 4.39 -0.49
C ALA A 19 15.37 5.27 -1.70
N GLN A 20 15.99 6.45 -1.84
CA GLN A 20 15.68 7.40 -2.94
C GLN A 20 15.78 6.78 -4.35
N GLU A 21 16.57 5.72 -4.55
CA GLU A 21 16.63 4.97 -5.80
C GLU A 21 15.85 3.64 -5.78
N SER A 22 15.69 2.99 -4.60
CA SER A 22 15.05 1.67 -4.51
C SER A 22 13.56 1.70 -4.13
N TRP A 23 12.97 2.86 -3.82
CA TRP A 23 11.54 2.96 -3.51
C TRP A 23 10.66 2.52 -4.69
N VAL A 24 11.09 2.81 -5.93
CA VAL A 24 10.43 2.32 -7.16
C VAL A 24 10.49 0.79 -7.21
N SER A 25 11.64 0.22 -6.86
CA SER A 25 11.87 -1.22 -6.75
C SER A 25 11.11 -1.87 -5.59
N LEU A 26 10.63 -1.09 -4.62
CA LEU A 26 9.80 -1.58 -3.51
C LEU A 26 8.32 -1.36 -3.77
N LEU A 27 7.97 -0.57 -4.80
CA LEU A 27 6.60 -0.19 -5.10
C LEU A 27 5.75 -1.40 -5.50
N TRP A 28 6.30 -2.32 -6.30
CA TRP A 28 5.61 -3.57 -6.66
C TRP A 28 5.31 -4.43 -5.44
N LEU A 29 6.21 -4.44 -4.44
CA LEU A 29 6.02 -5.21 -3.21
C LEU A 29 4.97 -4.56 -2.29
N ALA A 30 4.97 -3.23 -2.22
CA ALA A 30 3.95 -2.46 -1.51
C ALA A 30 2.56 -2.66 -2.14
N GLU A 31 2.46 -2.62 -3.47
CA GLU A 31 1.22 -2.88 -4.19
C GLU A 31 0.73 -4.32 -4.00
N LEU A 32 1.61 -5.31 -4.13
CA LEU A 32 1.26 -6.72 -3.94
C LEU A 32 0.77 -7.00 -2.50
N SER A 33 1.46 -6.45 -1.51
CA SER A 33 1.08 -6.63 -0.10
C SER A 33 -0.24 -5.94 0.22
N TYR A 34 -0.45 -4.72 -0.27
CA TYR A 34 -1.72 -4.00 -0.10
C TYR A 34 -2.89 -4.71 -0.78
N ASN A 35 -2.74 -5.10 -2.05
CA ASN A 35 -3.81 -5.73 -2.82
C ASN A 35 -4.23 -7.10 -2.24
N ASN A 36 -3.33 -7.82 -1.58
CA ASN A 36 -3.63 -9.10 -0.94
C ASN A 36 -4.01 -8.99 0.55
N ALA A 37 -3.83 -7.82 1.17
CA ALA A 37 -4.14 -7.64 2.59
C ALA A 37 -5.65 -7.70 2.85
N TRP A 38 -6.03 -8.30 3.98
CA TRP A 38 -7.43 -8.32 4.41
C TRP A 38 -7.88 -6.93 4.83
N HIS A 39 -8.95 -6.44 4.21
CA HIS A 39 -9.57 -5.16 4.56
C HIS A 39 -10.86 -5.39 5.35
N SER A 40 -10.87 -4.98 6.62
CA SER A 40 -12.01 -5.16 7.52
C SER A 40 -13.29 -4.44 7.07
N SER A 41 -13.17 -3.37 6.28
CA SER A 41 -14.30 -2.62 5.74
C SER A 41 -15.06 -3.36 4.64
N ILE A 42 -14.36 -4.08 3.76
CA ILE A 42 -14.95 -4.89 2.69
C ILE A 42 -15.02 -6.37 3.06
N ARG A 43 -14.45 -6.76 4.21
CA ARG A 43 -14.34 -8.13 4.71
C ARG A 43 -13.75 -9.09 3.69
N GLU A 44 -12.78 -8.60 2.92
CA GLU A 44 -12.09 -9.33 1.87
C GLU A 44 -10.80 -8.59 1.50
N SER A 45 -9.93 -9.18 0.66
CA SER A 45 -8.79 -8.44 0.10
C SER A 45 -9.21 -7.61 -1.12
N PRO A 46 -8.60 -6.43 -1.35
CA PRO A 46 -8.88 -5.62 -2.53
C PRO A 46 -8.75 -6.38 -3.86
N PHE A 47 -7.75 -7.27 -3.97
CA PHE A 47 -7.56 -8.12 -5.15
C PHE A 47 -8.78 -9.01 -5.40
N ARG A 48 -9.29 -9.66 -4.36
CA ARG A 48 -10.48 -10.51 -4.46
C ARG A 48 -11.73 -9.71 -4.78
N ALA A 49 -11.91 -8.54 -4.15
CA ALA A 49 -13.03 -7.66 -4.42
C ALA A 49 -13.03 -7.07 -5.85
N ASN A 50 -11.86 -6.91 -6.47
CA ASN A 50 -11.72 -6.39 -7.84
C ASN A 50 -11.81 -7.48 -8.93
N THR A 51 -11.57 -8.74 -8.57
CA THR A 51 -11.55 -9.87 -9.54
C THR A 51 -12.78 -10.77 -9.41
N GLY A 52 -13.65 -10.50 -8.43
CA GLY A 52 -14.91 -11.22 -8.17
C GLY A 52 -16.08 -10.71 -8.99
#